data_AF-A0A6V8NNH4-F1
#
_entry.id   AF-A0A6V8NNH4-F1
#
_cell.length_a   1.000
_cell.length_b   1.000
_cell.length_c   1.000
_cell.angle_alpha   90.00
_cell.angle_beta   90.00
_cell.angle_gamma   90.00
#
_symmetry.space_group_name_H-M   'P 1'
#
loop_
_entity.id
_entity.type
_entity.pdbx_description
1 polymer ?
#
loop_
_entity_poly.entity_id
_entity_poly.type
_entity_poly.pdbx_seq_one_letter_code
_entity_poly.pdbx_strand_id
1 'polypeptide(L)'
;EKMGAVSMETVMKELDEEEDKRMAGLIESRKDKKRVFYYKGFYGSLVPDVESDRLLGKIEGVEEDIVYQGKTVKECEQRFREAVSRYKKD
;
A
#
# COMPACT_ATOMS: atom_id res chain seq x y z
N GLU A 1 35.78 -14.30 -9.05
CA GLU A 1 35.13 -13.31 -8.16
C GLU A 1 34.10 -14.01 -7.26
N LYS A 2 33.93 -13.58 -6.00
CA LYS A 2 32.80 -14.03 -5.17
C LYS A 2 31.57 -13.19 -5.56
N MET A 3 30.75 -13.71 -6.48
CA MET A 3 29.38 -13.22 -6.64
C MET A 3 28.70 -13.47 -5.29
N GLY A 4 28.48 -12.40 -4.53
CA GLY A 4 27.75 -12.46 -3.27
C GLY A 4 26.37 -13.03 -3.57
N ALA A 5 26.05 -14.20 -3.02
CA ALA A 5 24.71 -14.73 -3.04
C ALA A 5 23.83 -13.75 -2.24
N VAL A 6 23.21 -12.80 -2.92
CA VAL A 6 22.10 -12.04 -2.35
C VAL A 6 21.06 -13.09 -1.98
N SER A 7 20.73 -13.19 -0.69
CA SER A 7 19.75 -14.17 -0.21
C SER A 7 18.42 -13.92 -0.91
N MET A 8 17.69 -14.98 -1.27
CA MET A 8 16.36 -14.82 -1.89
C MET A 8 15.42 -13.95 -1.04
N GLU A 9 15.59 -13.94 0.28
CA GLU A 9 14.84 -13.05 1.20
C GLU A 9 15.08 -11.56 0.91
N THR A 10 16.32 -11.15 0.65
CA THR A 10 16.65 -9.76 0.32
C THR A 10 16.01 -9.37 -1.00
N VAL A 11 16.11 -10.23 -2.01
CA VAL A 11 15.51 -9.99 -3.33
C VAL A 11 13.98 -9.87 -3.22
N MET A 12 13.32 -10.73 -2.44
CA MET A 12 11.87 -10.66 -2.23
C MET A 12 11.44 -9.37 -1.53
N LYS A 13 12.20 -8.91 -0.54
CA LYS A 13 11.89 -7.69 0.20
C LYS A 13 12.05 -6.44 -0.69
N GLU A 14 13.12 -6.37 -1.47
CA GLU A 14 13.33 -5.27 -2.42
C GLU A 14 12.22 -5.20 -3.48
N LEU A 15 11.73 -6.36 -3.95
CA LEU A 15 10.61 -6.43 -4.89
C LEU A 15 9.31 -5.91 -4.27
N ASP A 16 9.02 -6.22 -3.01
CA ASP A 16 7.84 -5.76 -2.27
C ASP A 16 7.86 -4.23 -2.10
N GLU A 17 9.01 -3.67 -1.69
CA GLU A 17 9.19 -2.22 -1.54
C GLU A 17 9.06 -1.46 -2.89
N GLU A 18 9.54 -2.05 -3.99
CA GLU A 18 9.40 -1.48 -5.34
C GLU A 18 7.95 -1.55 -5.87
N GLU A 19 7.18 -2.56 -5.46
CA GLU A 19 5.76 -2.68 -5.78
C GLU A 19 4.96 -1.63 -5.00
N ASP A 20 5.22 -1.46 -3.70
CA ASP A 20 4.55 -0.48 -2.85
C ASP A 20 4.75 0.96 -3.36
N LYS A 21 5.98 1.32 -3.75
CA LYS A 21 6.27 2.63 -4.37
C LYS A 21 5.50 2.83 -5.68
N ARG A 22 5.41 1.79 -6.52
CA ARG A 22 4.66 1.86 -7.78
C ARG A 22 3.17 2.06 -7.54
N MET A 23 2.60 1.32 -6.59
CA MET A 23 1.20 1.48 -6.19
C MET A 23 0.93 2.88 -5.63
N ALA A 24 1.78 3.38 -4.74
CA ALA A 24 1.68 4.72 -4.20
C ALA A 24 1.69 5.80 -5.29
N GLY A 25 2.65 5.72 -6.21
CA GLY A 25 2.75 6.65 -7.33
C GLY A 25 1.52 6.62 -8.25
N LEU A 26 0.94 5.43 -8.47
CA LEU A 26 -0.30 5.28 -9.24
C LEU A 26 -1.48 5.92 -8.50
N ILE A 27 -1.60 5.69 -7.19
CA ILE A 27 -2.66 6.28 -6.35
C ILE A 27 -2.57 7.81 -6.37
N GLU A 28 -1.37 8.38 -6.25
CA GLU A 28 -1.18 9.83 -6.23
C GLU A 28 -1.43 10.50 -7.60
N SER A 29 -1.14 9.80 -8.69
CA SER A 29 -1.41 10.29 -10.04
C SER A 29 -2.90 10.30 -10.41
N ARG A 30 -3.74 9.57 -9.66
CA ARG A 30 -5.19 9.46 -9.93
C ARG A 30 -5.95 10.68 -9.42
N LYS A 31 -6.58 11.41 -10.35
CA LYS A 31 -7.45 12.56 -10.03
C LYS A 31 -8.70 12.16 -9.24
N ASP A 32 -9.15 10.93 -9.42
CA ASP A 32 -10.29 10.33 -8.74
C ASP A 32 -9.95 9.76 -7.34
N LYS A 33 -8.72 9.98 -6.83
CA LYS A 33 -8.33 9.62 -5.47
C LYS A 33 -9.29 10.23 -4.44
N LYS A 34 -10.10 9.37 -3.83
CA LYS A 34 -11.02 9.77 -2.74
C LYS A 34 -10.59 9.12 -1.44
N ARG A 35 -10.75 9.88 -0.35
CA ARG A 35 -10.66 9.35 1.01
C ARG A 35 -11.93 8.58 1.30
N VAL A 36 -11.82 7.26 1.30
CA VAL A 36 -12.97 6.35 1.48
C VAL A 36 -13.01 5.82 2.91
N PHE A 37 -11.85 5.62 3.55
CA PHE A 37 -11.76 5.06 4.89
C PHE A 37 -11.33 6.09 5.93
N TYR A 38 -11.79 5.89 7.16
CA TYR A 38 -11.35 6.63 8.33
C TYR A 38 -11.21 5.70 9.53
N TYR A 39 -10.04 5.71 10.18
CA TYR A 39 -9.80 4.88 11.37
C TYR A 39 -8.71 5.49 12.25
N LYS A 40 -8.99 5.61 13.56
CA LYS A 40 -8.04 6.11 14.58
C LYS A 40 -7.36 7.46 14.25
N GLY A 41 -8.03 8.33 13.49
CA GLY A 41 -7.52 9.64 13.06
C GLY A 41 -6.85 9.65 11.70
N PHE A 42 -6.71 8.49 11.05
CA PHE A 42 -6.08 8.35 9.73
C PHE A 42 -7.15 8.22 8.65
N TYR A 43 -6.84 8.73 7.47
CA TYR A 43 -7.66 8.57 6.28
C TYR A 43 -7.04 7.55 5.33
N GLY A 44 -7.86 6.76 4.68
CA GLY A 44 -7.45 5.82 3.64
C GLY A 44 -7.99 6.25 2.28
N SER A 45 -7.13 6.50 1.31
CA SER A 45 -7.55 6.71 -0.07
C SER A 45 -7.77 5.39 -0.79
N LEU A 46 -8.66 5.37 -1.78
CA LEU A 46 -8.93 4.17 -2.58
C LEU A 46 -9.13 4.54 -4.05
N VAL A 47 -8.49 3.78 -4.94
CA VAL A 47 -8.61 3.89 -6.40
C VAL A 47 -8.78 2.50 -7.02
N PRO A 48 -9.58 2.36 -8.08
CA PRO A 48 -9.66 1.12 -8.82
C PRO A 48 -8.45 0.96 -9.75
N ASP A 49 -7.85 -0.23 -9.73
CA ASP A 49 -6.86 -0.69 -10.70
C ASP A 49 -7.47 -1.79 -11.58
N VAL A 50 -7.82 -1.40 -12.80
CA VAL A 50 -8.52 -2.28 -13.75
C VAL A 50 -7.57 -3.30 -14.36
N GLU A 51 -6.28 -2.98 -14.46
CA GLU A 51 -5.27 -3.88 -15.03
C GLU A 51 -5.06 -5.13 -14.15
N SER A 52 -5.02 -4.93 -12.83
CA SER A 52 -4.82 -6.03 -11.87
C SER A 52 -6.12 -6.58 -11.26
N ASP A 53 -7.28 -6.05 -11.67
CA ASP A 53 -8.60 -6.36 -11.09
C ASP A 53 -8.62 -6.18 -9.55
N ARG A 54 -8.08 -5.06 -9.08
CA ARG A 54 -7.90 -4.78 -7.66
C ARG A 54 -8.28 -3.35 -7.30
N LEU A 55 -8.49 -3.13 -6.01
CA LEU A 55 -8.61 -1.82 -5.40
C LEU A 55 -7.31 -1.53 -4.68
N LEU A 56 -6.70 -0.40 -5.01
CA LEU A 56 -5.45 0.08 -4.42
C LEU A 56 -5.75 1.25 -3.49
N GLY A 57 -5.14 1.24 -2.32
CA GLY A 57 -5.30 2.30 -1.35
C GLY A 57 -4.01 2.66 -0.63
N LYS A 58 -4.00 3.86 -0.06
CA LYS A 58 -2.86 4.44 0.67
C LYS A 58 -3.37 5.09 1.94
N ILE A 59 -2.57 5.05 3.01
CA ILE A 59 -2.81 5.85 4.21
C ILE A 59 -2.40 7.29 3.92
N GLU A 60 -3.31 8.21 4.15
CA GLU A 60 -3.10 9.63 3.91
C GLU A 60 -2.75 10.35 5.22
N GLY A 61 -1.85 11.33 5.12
CA GLY A 61 -1.42 12.14 6.27
C GLY A 61 -0.30 11.51 7.11
N VAL A 62 0.44 10.56 6.52
CA VAL A 62 1.68 9.98 7.07
C VAL A 62 2.85 10.33 6.16
N GLU A 63 4.07 10.35 6.70
CA GLU A 63 5.30 10.57 5.93
C GLU A 63 5.70 9.34 5.10
N GLU A 64 5.30 8.14 5.53
CA GLU A 64 5.60 6.88 4.86
C GLU A 64 4.56 6.49 3.82
N ASP A 65 5.02 5.88 2.72
CA ASP A 65 4.18 5.32 1.67
C ASP A 65 3.56 3.98 2.08
N ILE A 66 2.57 4.05 2.96
CA ILE A 66 1.86 2.85 3.44
C ILE A 66 0.66 2.58 2.56
N VAL A 67 0.79 1.59 1.69
CA VAL A 67 -0.26 1.17 0.77
C VAL A 67 -0.91 -0.16 1.20
N TYR A 68 -2.09 -0.41 0.65
CA TYR A 68 -2.85 -1.63 0.87
C TYR A 68 -3.69 -1.94 -0.36
N GLN A 69 -4.00 -3.21 -0.57
CA GLN A 69 -4.81 -3.65 -1.70
C GLN A 69 -5.80 -4.74 -1.33
N GLY A 70 -6.84 -4.89 -2.14
CA GLY A 70 -7.86 -5.92 -1.97
C GLY A 70 -8.74 -6.03 -3.22
N LYS A 71 -9.59 -7.07 -3.28
CA LYS A 71 -10.56 -7.22 -4.37
C LYS A 71 -11.87 -6.54 -4.07
N THR A 72 -12.21 -6.40 -2.80
CA THR A 72 -13.44 -5.79 -2.33
C THR A 72 -13.16 -4.64 -1.39
N VAL A 73 -14.10 -3.69 -1.31
CA VAL A 73 -14.02 -2.55 -0.38
C VAL A 73 -13.85 -3.04 1.07
N LYS A 74 -14.50 -4.15 1.44
CA LYS A 74 -14.42 -4.74 2.78
C LYS A 74 -13.01 -5.26 3.09
N GLU A 75 -12.36 -5.92 2.15
CA GLU A 75 -10.97 -6.35 2.31
C GLU A 75 -10.03 -5.15 2.43
N CYS A 76 -10.19 -4.14 1.58
CA CYS A 76 -9.39 -2.92 1.66
C CYS A 76 -9.57 -2.21 3.00
N GLU A 77 -10.79 -2.14 3.54
CA GLU A 77 -11.03 -1.58 4.86
C GLU A 77 -10.26 -2.34 5.95
N GLN A 78 -10.31 -3.67 5.92
CA GLN A 78 -9.60 -4.50 6.88
C GLN A 78 -8.08 -4.26 6.79
N ARG A 79 -7.54 -4.30 5.57
CA ARG A 79 -6.10 -4.07 5.32
C ARG A 79 -5.67 -2.66 5.73
N PHE A 80 -6.49 -1.65 5.46
CA PHE A 80 -6.26 -0.29 5.93
C PHE A 80 -6.18 -0.22 7.45
N ARG A 81 -7.13 -0.83 8.17
CA ARG A 81 -7.13 -0.84 9.65
C ARG A 81 -5.92 -1.56 10.22
N GLU A 82 -5.50 -2.67 9.60
CA GLU A 82 -4.29 -3.39 9.97
C GLU A 82 -3.04 -2.52 9.75
N ALA A 83 -2.93 -1.88 8.58
CA ALA A 83 -1.81 -1.01 8.24
C ALA A 83 -1.70 0.18 9.22
N VAL A 84 -2.80 0.87 9.52
CA VAL A 84 -2.86 1.93 10.54
C VAL A 84 -2.45 1.40 11.92
N SER A 85 -2.87 0.18 12.27
CA SER A 85 -2.52 -0.40 13.56
C SER A 85 -1.06 -0.84 13.65
N ARG A 86 -0.40 -1.15 12.54
CA ARG A 86 1.04 -1.41 12.48
C ARG A 86 1.81 -0.10 12.58
N TYR A 87 1.42 0.90 11.79
CA TYR A 87 2.02 2.24 11.85
C TYR A 87 2.00 2.87 13.25
N LYS A 88 0.90 2.71 14.01
CA LYS A 88 0.80 3.21 15.39
C LYS A 88 1.62 2.44 16.43
N LYS A 89 2.15 1.26 16.09
CA LYS A 89 2.92 0.42 17.03
C LYS A 89 4.42 0.70 16.96
N ASP A 90 4.89 1.24 15.85
CA ASP A 90 6.19 1.92 15.72
C ASP A 90 6.11 3.34 16.34
#